data_AF-A0A2S7QKE4-F1
#
_entry.id   AF-A0A2S7QKE4-F1
#
_cell.length_a   1.000
_cell.length_b   1.000
_cell.length_c   1.000
_cell.angle_alpha   90.00
_cell.angle_beta   90.00
_cell.angle_gamma   90.00
#
_symmetry.space_group_name_H-M   'P 1'
#
loop_
_entity.id
_entity.type
_entity.pdbx_description
1 polymer ?
#
loop_
_entity_poly.entity_id
_entity_poly.type
_entity_poly.pdbx_seq_one_letter_code
_entity_poly.pdbx_strand_id
1 'polypeptide(L)'
;MADPDLQRMPYFDSRKLARRATNYLLLGLSLPTILDLNSSSPAEFLRTLNALLVEFEAFQQVHPPDGSSSSSLSRGRFPQMFKRATATSNKGRRTSSATEIGLPIGNDHSDAKSINGSTSSGGTNSATSFPASENDLLPGEEYTHLLTPSLPFDPDFYETFATLCDVLIDCYTRLMSLVSTPKECSPQIAEMFTKADARVRKIIVQGVVKEFEESSRQGVKTEVAGVGKVVLGGLM
;
A
#
# COMPACT_ATOMS: atom_id res chain seq x y z
N MET A 1 -23.89 -3.27 -9.24
CA MET A 1 -23.88 -2.73 -10.62
C MET A 1 -23.71 -1.22 -10.49
N ALA A 2 -22.46 -0.76 -10.38
CA ALA A 2 -22.14 0.64 -10.18
C ALA A 2 -22.41 1.45 -11.45
N ASP A 3 -22.98 2.65 -11.33
CA ASP A 3 -23.27 3.54 -12.44
C ASP A 3 -21.97 3.90 -13.20
N PRO A 4 -21.90 3.66 -14.52
CA PRO A 4 -20.70 3.93 -15.34
C PRO A 4 -20.34 5.43 -15.41
N ASP A 5 -21.22 6.31 -14.93
CA ASP A 5 -20.97 7.75 -14.87
C ASP A 5 -19.96 8.14 -13.78
N LEU A 6 -19.81 7.37 -12.68
CA LEU A 6 -18.79 7.67 -11.66
C LEU A 6 -17.36 7.51 -12.20
N GLN A 7 -17.15 6.62 -13.18
CA GLN A 7 -15.85 6.42 -13.83
C GLN A 7 -15.55 7.47 -14.92
N ARG A 8 -16.57 8.15 -15.46
CA ARG A 8 -16.39 9.23 -16.47
C ARG A 8 -16.12 10.59 -15.85
N MET A 9 -16.25 10.72 -14.53
CA MET A 9 -16.03 11.98 -13.84
C MET A 9 -14.52 12.30 -13.82
N PRO A 10 -14.03 13.37 -14.48
CA PRO A 10 -12.60 13.71 -14.61
C PRO A 10 -11.90 14.11 -13.28
N TYR A 11 -12.53 13.83 -12.14
CA TYR A 11 -12.20 14.34 -10.81
C TYR A 11 -11.26 13.42 -10.02
N PHE A 12 -10.98 12.22 -10.53
CA PHE A 12 -10.10 11.26 -9.86
C PHE A 12 -8.99 10.78 -10.79
N ASP A 13 -7.74 11.00 -10.36
CA ASP A 13 -6.57 10.42 -11.02
C ASP A 13 -6.61 8.89 -10.83
N SER A 14 -6.82 8.15 -11.93
CA SER A 14 -6.97 6.69 -11.93
C SER A 14 -5.83 5.98 -11.21
N ARG A 15 -4.60 6.53 -11.24
CA ARG A 15 -3.44 5.93 -10.59
C ARG A 15 -3.48 6.08 -9.06
N LYS A 16 -4.00 7.21 -8.56
CA LYS A 16 -4.18 7.42 -7.11
C LYS A 16 -5.30 6.56 -6.56
N LEU A 17 -6.39 6.43 -7.33
CA LEU A 17 -7.48 5.53 -6.99
C LEU A 17 -7.03 4.08 -6.94
N ALA A 18 -6.26 3.61 -7.92
CA ALA A 18 -5.71 2.26 -7.94
C ALA A 18 -4.86 1.96 -6.68
N ARG A 19 -3.94 2.85 -6.32
CA ARG A 19 -3.11 2.69 -5.10
C ARG A 19 -3.94 2.66 -3.82
N ARG A 20 -4.95 3.53 -3.73
CA ARG A 20 -5.86 3.54 -2.58
C ARG A 20 -6.72 2.27 -2.54
N ALA A 21 -7.23 1.84 -3.68
CA ALA A 21 -7.98 0.61 -3.82
C ALA A 21 -7.12 -0.57 -3.35
N THR A 22 -5.85 -0.64 -3.76
CA THR A 22 -4.89 -1.64 -3.25
C THR A 22 -4.82 -1.58 -1.73
N ASN A 23 -4.56 -0.41 -1.12
CA ASN A 23 -4.49 -0.29 0.34
C ASN A 23 -5.78 -0.77 1.02
N TYR A 24 -6.95 -0.38 0.52
CA TYR A 24 -8.24 -0.82 1.07
C TYR A 24 -8.53 -2.30 0.84
N LEU A 25 -8.05 -2.87 -0.26
CA LEU A 25 -8.14 -4.31 -0.52
C LEU A 25 -7.32 -5.10 0.51
N LEU A 26 -6.10 -4.65 0.83
CA LEU A 26 -5.26 -5.30 1.85
C LEU A 26 -5.95 -5.32 3.23
N LEU A 27 -6.58 -4.20 3.59
CA LEU A 27 -7.38 -4.13 4.80
C LEU A 27 -8.61 -5.04 4.73
N GLY A 28 -9.34 -5.02 3.60
CA GLY A 28 -10.52 -5.86 3.38
C GLY A 28 -10.22 -7.36 3.41
N LEU A 29 -9.04 -7.79 2.97
CA LEU A 29 -8.61 -9.19 3.02
C LEU A 29 -8.17 -9.63 4.42
N SER A 30 -7.65 -8.71 5.25
CA SER A 30 -7.15 -9.01 6.60
C SER A 30 -8.23 -8.96 7.68
N LEU A 31 -9.32 -8.22 7.48
CA LEU A 31 -10.43 -8.15 8.44
C LEU A 31 -11.14 -9.51 8.68
N PRO A 32 -11.44 -10.33 7.65
CA PRO A 32 -12.06 -11.64 7.86
C PRO A 32 -11.18 -12.62 8.64
N THR A 33 -9.86 -12.59 8.45
CA THR A 33 -8.94 -13.52 9.13
C THR A 33 -8.88 -13.27 10.63
N ILE A 34 -8.83 -12.01 11.06
CA ILE A 34 -8.88 -11.67 12.49
C ILE A 34 -10.24 -12.03 13.11
N LEU A 35 -11.32 -11.93 12.34
CA LEU A 35 -12.67 -12.25 12.77
C LEU A 35 -12.86 -13.75 13.00
N ASP A 36 -12.29 -14.57 12.13
CA ASP A 36 -12.34 -16.04 12.25
C ASP A 36 -11.47 -16.53 13.42
N LEU A 37 -10.29 -15.94 13.62
CA LEU A 37 -9.34 -16.34 14.67
C LEU A 37 -9.78 -15.93 16.09
N ASN A 38 -10.41 -14.76 16.27
CA ASN A 38 -10.71 -14.18 17.59
C ASN A 38 -12.20 -14.24 17.93
N SER A 39 -12.87 -15.27 17.43
CA SER A 39 -14.32 -15.30 17.24
C SER A 39 -15.12 -15.64 18.52
N SER A 40 -14.42 -15.85 19.65
CA SER A 40 -14.99 -16.27 20.94
C SER A 40 -14.88 -15.23 22.05
N SER A 41 -14.01 -14.23 21.92
CA SER A 41 -13.74 -13.23 22.98
C SER A 41 -13.78 -11.81 22.41
N PRO A 42 -14.70 -10.94 22.86
CA PRO A 42 -14.78 -9.57 22.36
C PRO A 42 -13.50 -8.77 22.67
N ALA A 43 -12.83 -9.05 23.79
CA ALA A 43 -11.61 -8.38 24.18
C ALA A 43 -10.42 -8.75 23.28
N GLU A 44 -10.30 -10.01 22.87
CA GLU A 44 -9.23 -10.46 21.97
C GLU A 44 -9.46 -9.96 20.55
N PHE A 45 -10.71 -10.01 20.07
CA PHE A 45 -11.09 -9.45 18.78
C PHE A 45 -10.79 -7.96 18.70
N LEU A 46 -11.18 -7.15 19.69
CA LEU A 46 -10.90 -5.72 19.69
C LEU A 46 -9.40 -5.40 19.77
N ARG A 47 -8.63 -6.22 20.49
CA ARG A 47 -7.16 -6.06 20.59
C ARG A 47 -6.48 -6.33 19.25
N THR A 48 -6.83 -7.43 18.60
CA THR A 48 -6.27 -7.82 17.29
C THR A 48 -6.75 -6.88 16.19
N LEU A 49 -8.01 -6.45 16.21
CA LEU A 49 -8.52 -5.41 15.31
C LEU A 49 -7.75 -4.10 15.49
N ASN A 50 -7.47 -3.67 16.72
CA ASN A 50 -6.67 -2.46 16.94
C ASN A 50 -5.24 -2.62 16.42
N ALA A 51 -4.61 -3.79 16.64
CA ALA A 51 -3.27 -4.09 16.14
C ALA A 51 -3.23 -4.05 14.61
N LEU A 52 -4.19 -4.67 13.93
CA LEU A 52 -4.34 -4.62 12.47
C LEU A 52 -4.46 -3.18 11.96
N LEU A 53 -5.33 -2.37 12.58
CA LEU A 53 -5.52 -0.97 12.18
C LEU A 53 -4.25 -0.13 12.41
N VAL A 54 -3.44 -0.44 13.41
CA VAL A 54 -2.14 0.20 13.65
C VAL A 54 -1.12 -0.21 12.58
N GLU A 55 -1.04 -1.50 12.26
CA GLU A 55 -0.21 -2.01 11.17
C GLU A 55 -0.58 -1.37 9.84
N PHE A 56 -1.88 -1.23 9.57
CA PHE A 56 -2.37 -0.56 8.37
C PHE A 56 -2.02 0.92 8.31
N GLU A 57 -2.13 1.67 9.42
CA GLU A 57 -1.66 3.06 9.45
C GLU A 57 -0.16 3.15 9.18
N ALA A 58 0.65 2.25 9.76
CA ALA A 58 2.09 2.21 9.52
C ALA A 58 2.39 1.90 8.05
N PHE A 59 1.70 0.93 7.46
CA PHE A 59 1.78 0.62 6.03
C PHE A 59 1.45 1.85 5.18
N GLN A 60 0.38 2.58 5.48
CA GLN A 60 0.03 3.81 4.75
C GLN A 60 1.06 4.94 4.88
N GLN A 61 1.84 5.00 5.96
CA GLN A 61 2.92 6.00 6.07
C GLN A 61 4.07 5.73 5.10
N VAL A 62 4.34 4.44 4.82
CA VAL A 62 5.40 4.02 3.89
C VAL A 62 4.88 3.96 2.46
N HIS A 63 3.64 3.51 2.28
CA HIS A 63 2.92 3.36 1.02
C HIS A 63 1.72 4.32 0.93
N PRO A 64 1.97 5.64 0.81
CA PRO A 64 0.91 6.64 0.85
C PRO A 64 -0.04 6.52 -0.35
N PRO A 65 -1.36 6.69 -0.12
CA PRO A 65 -2.39 6.48 -1.15
C PRO A 65 -2.29 7.47 -2.33
N ASP A 66 -1.76 8.68 -2.08
CA ASP A 66 -1.52 9.69 -3.13
C ASP A 66 -0.29 9.41 -3.98
N GLY A 67 0.45 8.33 -3.68
CA GLY A 67 1.69 8.00 -4.35
C GLY A 67 2.85 8.97 -4.10
N SER A 68 2.67 9.88 -3.15
CA SER A 68 3.72 10.74 -2.62
C SER A 68 4.64 9.89 -1.74
N SER A 69 5.39 8.95 -2.33
CA SER A 69 6.31 8.08 -1.60
C SER A 69 7.07 8.94 -0.59
N SER A 70 6.97 8.58 0.69
CA SER A 70 7.78 9.22 1.72
C SER A 70 9.21 8.74 1.47
N SER A 71 9.89 9.38 0.51
CA SER A 71 11.32 9.24 0.36
C SER A 71 11.93 9.87 1.61
N SER A 72 12.01 9.09 2.70
CA SER A 72 12.63 9.45 3.97
C SER A 72 14.16 9.55 3.85
N LEU A 73 14.67 9.91 2.66
CA LEU A 73 16.04 10.30 2.41
C LEU A 73 16.23 11.82 2.49
N SER A 74 15.17 12.63 2.59
CA SER A 74 15.28 14.10 2.55
C SER A 74 15.15 14.84 3.89
N ARG A 75 14.98 14.14 5.03
CA ARG A 75 15.01 14.76 6.38
C ARG A 75 16.26 14.46 7.21
N GLY A 76 17.18 13.65 6.71
CA GLY A 76 18.54 13.62 7.22
C GLY A 76 19.32 14.80 6.65
N ARG A 77 19.41 15.92 7.39
CA ARG A 77 20.45 16.92 7.17
C ARG A 77 21.78 16.21 7.45
N PHE A 78 22.35 15.54 6.46
CA PHE A 78 23.72 15.03 6.54
C PHE A 78 24.61 16.24 6.85
N PRO A 79 25.32 16.29 7.99
CA PRO A 79 26.31 17.32 8.20
C PRO A 79 27.37 17.17 7.11
N GLN A 80 27.70 18.30 6.48
CA GLN A 80 28.81 18.43 5.54
C GLN A 80 30.10 17.85 6.14
N MET A 81 30.42 16.61 5.77
CA MET A 81 31.65 15.91 6.17
C MET A 81 32.65 15.78 5.02
N PHE A 82 32.52 16.58 3.97
CA PHE A 82 33.56 16.75 2.95
C PHE A 82 34.06 18.20 2.91
N LYS A 83 34.63 18.68 4.02
CA LYS A 83 35.67 19.71 3.95
C LYS A 83 36.91 19.06 3.35
N ARG A 84 37.07 19.14 2.03
CA ARG A 84 38.35 18.87 1.38
C ARG A 84 39.05 20.20 1.14
N ALA A 85 40.23 20.31 1.73
CA ALA A 85 41.08 21.48 1.79
C ALA A 85 41.32 22.09 0.40
N THR A 86 41.19 23.41 0.33
CA THR A 86 41.80 24.25 -0.69
C THR A 86 43.32 24.19 -0.53
N ALA A 87 43.98 23.39 -1.37
CA ALA A 87 45.41 23.45 -1.58
C ALA A 87 45.70 23.30 -3.09
N THR A 88 46.03 24.43 -3.70
CA THR A 88 47.15 24.63 -4.65
C THR A 88 47.39 23.57 -5.75
N SER A 89 47.33 24.07 -6.99
CA SER A 89 48.35 23.88 -8.04
C SER A 89 48.26 22.66 -8.98
N ASN A 90 48.33 23.01 -10.27
CA ASN A 90 48.91 22.29 -11.42
C ASN A 90 48.16 21.17 -12.19
N LYS A 91 47.69 21.56 -13.38
CA LYS A 91 48.10 21.13 -14.75
C LYS A 91 48.23 19.63 -15.10
N GLY A 92 47.46 19.24 -16.13
CA GLY A 92 47.75 18.15 -17.09
C GLY A 92 47.10 16.80 -16.72
N ARG A 93 46.75 15.89 -17.62
CA ARG A 93 46.96 15.78 -19.07
C ARG A 93 46.02 14.65 -19.57
N ARG A 94 45.43 14.84 -20.75
CA ARG A 94 44.67 13.84 -21.51
C ARG A 94 45.58 12.68 -21.92
N THR A 95 45.08 11.45 -21.96
CA THR A 95 45.52 10.43 -22.94
C THR A 95 44.57 9.23 -22.96
N SER A 96 44.32 8.75 -24.16
CA SER A 96 43.51 7.59 -24.55
C SER A 96 44.28 6.91 -25.67
N SER A 97 44.43 5.58 -25.64
CA SER A 97 44.70 4.77 -26.84
C SER A 97 44.75 3.27 -26.52
N ALA A 98 44.27 2.49 -27.48
CA ALA A 98 44.14 1.03 -27.54
C ALA A 98 45.23 0.39 -28.43
N THR A 99 45.50 -0.91 -28.23
CA THR A 99 45.96 -1.93 -29.20
C THR A 99 46.02 -3.29 -28.44
N GLU A 100 45.25 -4.32 -28.81
CA GLU A 100 45.38 -5.32 -29.89
C GLU A 100 46.38 -6.47 -29.60
N ILE A 101 45.95 -7.70 -29.97
CA ILE A 101 46.73 -8.91 -30.31
C ILE A 101 46.92 -10.00 -29.24
N GLY A 102 46.34 -11.19 -29.51
CA GLY A 102 46.91 -12.47 -29.10
C GLY A 102 45.94 -13.57 -28.68
N LEU A 103 45.34 -14.31 -29.64
CA LEU A 103 44.86 -15.70 -29.47
C LEU A 103 45.94 -16.67 -29.99
N PRO A 104 45.85 -18.02 -29.88
CA PRO A 104 45.04 -18.91 -29.02
C PRO A 104 45.90 -20.03 -28.36
N ILE A 105 45.27 -20.99 -27.66
CA ILE A 105 45.56 -22.46 -27.57
C ILE A 105 45.31 -22.98 -26.14
N GLY A 106 44.49 -24.03 -26.03
CA GLY A 106 44.40 -24.88 -24.83
C GLY A 106 43.02 -25.51 -24.63
N ASN A 107 42.77 -26.59 -25.36
CA ASN A 107 41.54 -27.39 -25.35
C ASN A 107 41.41 -28.21 -24.06
N ASP A 108 40.35 -27.99 -23.27
CA ASP A 108 40.02 -28.78 -22.08
C ASP A 108 39.03 -29.91 -22.41
N HIS A 109 39.12 -30.99 -21.65
CA HIS A 109 38.60 -32.33 -21.91
C HIS A 109 37.59 -32.71 -20.83
N SER A 110 36.70 -33.64 -21.16
CA SER A 110 35.91 -34.53 -20.28
C SER A 110 34.60 -34.04 -19.63
N ASP A 111 33.50 -34.44 -20.30
CA ASP A 111 32.50 -35.44 -19.88
C ASP A 111 31.56 -35.24 -18.65
N ALA A 112 30.26 -35.35 -19.01
CA ALA A 112 29.22 -36.22 -18.44
C ALA A 112 28.42 -35.84 -17.17
N LYS A 113 27.17 -35.39 -17.44
CA LYS A 113 25.87 -35.98 -17.04
C LYS A 113 25.73 -36.66 -15.67
N SER A 114 24.80 -36.19 -14.85
CA SER A 114 23.87 -37.07 -14.12
C SER A 114 22.59 -36.39 -13.63
N ILE A 115 21.52 -37.15 -13.79
CA ILE A 115 20.13 -36.97 -13.34
C ILE A 115 20.03 -37.63 -11.94
N ASN A 116 19.30 -37.04 -10.99
CA ASN A 116 18.11 -37.62 -10.35
C ASN A 116 17.78 -36.91 -9.01
N GLY A 117 16.49 -36.94 -8.66
CA GLY A 117 15.84 -36.13 -7.64
C GLY A 117 16.09 -36.45 -6.18
N SER A 118 15.62 -35.54 -5.32
CA SER A 118 15.05 -35.92 -4.04
C SER A 118 13.88 -35.00 -3.69
N THR A 119 12.74 -35.64 -3.49
CA THR A 119 11.49 -35.12 -2.95
C THR A 119 11.42 -35.43 -1.46
N SER A 120 11.15 -34.43 -0.63
CA SER A 120 10.61 -34.58 0.74
C SER A 120 9.75 -33.33 1.05
N SER A 121 8.45 -33.35 0.75
CA SER A 121 7.34 -33.85 1.58
C SER A 121 7.14 -33.11 2.90
N GLY A 122 6.17 -32.19 2.91
CA GLY A 122 5.57 -31.58 4.09
C GLY A 122 4.39 -30.71 3.66
N GLY A 123 3.24 -31.34 3.42
CA GLY A 123 2.06 -30.69 2.85
C GLY A 123 1.32 -29.78 3.82
N THR A 124 0.62 -28.79 3.26
CA THR A 124 -0.81 -28.52 3.51
C THR A 124 -1.30 -27.42 2.57
N ASN A 125 -2.45 -27.70 1.95
CA ASN A 125 -3.44 -26.78 1.36
C ASN A 125 -3.08 -26.04 0.06
N SER A 126 -3.67 -26.56 -1.02
CA SER A 126 -3.98 -25.80 -2.23
C SER A 126 -4.87 -24.59 -1.88
N ALA A 127 -4.31 -23.40 -1.99
CA ALA A 127 -5.03 -22.18 -2.36
C ALA A 127 -4.04 -21.28 -3.11
N THR A 128 -4.20 -21.21 -4.43
CA THR A 128 -3.77 -20.11 -5.32
C THR A 128 -2.38 -19.50 -5.06
N SER A 129 -1.35 -20.03 -5.71
CA SER A 129 -0.08 -19.32 -5.90
C SER A 129 -0.30 -18.19 -6.93
N PHE A 130 -0.50 -16.97 -6.46
CA PHE A 130 -0.60 -15.78 -7.31
C PHE A 130 0.80 -15.33 -7.78
N PRO A 131 0.98 -14.95 -9.06
CA PRO A 131 2.25 -14.49 -9.58
C PRO A 131 2.59 -13.09 -9.04
N ALA A 132 3.82 -12.93 -8.55
CA ALA A 132 4.35 -11.70 -7.98
C ALA A 132 4.31 -10.53 -8.99
N SER A 133 3.46 -9.54 -8.72
CA SER A 133 3.49 -8.20 -9.32
C SER A 133 3.45 -7.17 -8.19
N GLU A 134 4.24 -6.11 -8.34
CA GLU A 134 4.78 -5.19 -7.32
C GLU A 134 3.79 -4.70 -6.24
N ASN A 135 3.92 -5.29 -5.06
CA ASN A 135 3.77 -4.57 -3.80
C ASN A 135 5.11 -4.78 -3.09
N ASP A 136 6.16 -4.11 -3.59
CA ASP A 136 7.55 -4.35 -3.15
C ASP A 136 7.71 -3.76 -1.75
N LEU A 137 7.26 -4.55 -0.75
CA LEU A 137 7.55 -4.33 0.64
C LEU A 137 9.04 -4.04 0.75
N LEU A 138 9.39 -2.94 1.42
CA LEU A 138 10.80 -2.63 1.60
C LEU A 138 11.47 -3.78 2.36
N PRO A 139 12.76 -4.08 2.10
CA PRO A 139 13.46 -5.15 2.80
C PRO A 139 13.31 -5.03 4.32
N GLY A 140 12.65 -6.01 4.96
CA GLY A 140 12.37 -6.04 6.40
C GLY A 140 10.99 -5.50 6.83
N GLU A 141 10.11 -5.13 5.89
CA GLU A 141 8.71 -4.82 6.18
C GLU A 141 7.91 -6.12 6.38
N GLU A 142 7.65 -6.46 7.64
CA GLU A 142 6.82 -7.59 8.02
C GLU A 142 5.63 -7.12 8.87
N TYR A 143 4.44 -7.60 8.54
CA TYR A 143 3.21 -7.34 9.26
C TYR A 143 2.65 -8.65 9.82
N THR A 144 2.08 -8.60 11.02
CA THR A 144 1.58 -9.83 11.69
C THR A 144 0.13 -10.11 11.31
N HIS A 145 -0.70 -9.07 11.24
CA HIS A 145 -2.13 -9.18 10.97
C HIS A 145 -2.50 -8.64 9.58
N LEU A 146 -1.78 -7.64 9.08
CA LEU A 146 -2.03 -7.08 7.76
C LEU A 146 -1.53 -8.02 6.66
N LEU A 147 -2.44 -8.47 5.81
CA LEU A 147 -2.10 -9.29 4.66
C LEU A 147 -1.65 -8.41 3.50
N THR A 148 -0.54 -8.78 2.88
CA THR A 148 0.11 -8.04 1.78
C THR A 148 0.36 -8.93 0.56
N PRO A 149 -0.66 -9.64 0.02
CA PRO A 149 -0.47 -10.45 -1.18
C PRO A 149 -0.09 -9.57 -2.38
N SER A 150 0.67 -10.15 -3.31
CA SER A 150 0.90 -9.53 -4.61
C SER A 150 -0.36 -9.60 -5.46
N LEU A 151 -0.68 -8.50 -6.14
CA LEU A 151 -1.90 -8.37 -6.93
C LEU A 151 -1.55 -8.42 -8.42
N PRO A 152 -2.22 -9.27 -9.22
CA PRO A 152 -1.95 -9.37 -10.66
C PRO A 152 -2.50 -8.17 -11.47
N PHE A 153 -3.31 -7.30 -10.85
CA PHE A 153 -3.91 -6.12 -11.46
C PHE A 153 -4.26 -5.06 -10.40
N ASP A 154 -4.43 -3.82 -10.85
CA ASP A 154 -4.91 -2.72 -10.02
C ASP A 154 -6.43 -2.88 -9.74
N PRO A 155 -6.87 -2.94 -8.48
CA PRO A 155 -8.28 -3.09 -8.15
C PRO A 155 -9.08 -1.82 -8.44
N ASP A 156 -10.35 -1.98 -8.81
CA ASP A 156 -11.28 -0.84 -8.95
C ASP A 156 -11.65 -0.29 -7.56
N PHE A 157 -11.53 1.04 -7.41
CA PHE A 157 -11.72 1.69 -6.13
C PHE A 157 -13.15 1.58 -5.60
N TYR A 158 -14.17 1.76 -6.45
CA TYR A 158 -15.55 1.80 -5.99
C TYR A 158 -16.02 0.42 -5.55
N GLU A 159 -15.66 -0.61 -6.31
CA GLU A 159 -15.95 -2.00 -5.95
C GLU A 159 -15.20 -2.41 -4.67
N THR A 160 -13.92 -2.06 -4.57
CA THR A 160 -13.11 -2.36 -3.38
C THR A 160 -13.62 -1.63 -2.14
N PHE A 161 -14.04 -0.38 -2.29
CA PHE A 161 -14.59 0.38 -1.17
C PHE A 161 -15.93 -0.16 -0.70
N ALA A 162 -16.83 -0.52 -1.63
CA ALA A 162 -18.11 -1.14 -1.31
C ALA A 162 -17.92 -2.47 -0.55
N THR A 163 -17.07 -3.35 -1.07
CA THR A 163 -16.75 -4.63 -0.43
C THR A 163 -16.07 -4.45 0.93
N LEU A 164 -15.21 -3.44 1.10
CA LEU A 164 -14.64 -3.10 2.41
C LEU A 164 -15.72 -2.66 3.40
N CYS A 165 -16.70 -1.86 2.97
CA CYS A 165 -17.84 -1.49 3.80
C CYS A 165 -18.66 -2.72 4.23
N ASP A 166 -18.92 -3.65 3.33
CA ASP A 166 -19.64 -4.90 3.64
C ASP A 166 -18.87 -5.74 4.68
N VAL A 167 -17.56 -5.92 4.49
CA VAL A 167 -16.70 -6.64 5.45
C VAL A 167 -16.67 -5.93 6.81
N LEU A 168 -16.62 -4.60 6.84
CA LEU A 168 -16.71 -3.83 8.08
C LEU A 168 -18.07 -4.05 8.77
N ILE A 169 -19.18 -4.02 8.02
CA ILE A 169 -20.52 -4.30 8.57
C ILE A 169 -20.53 -5.69 9.22
N ASP A 170 -19.96 -6.71 8.58
CA ASP A 170 -19.84 -8.05 9.15
C ASP A 170 -18.99 -8.06 10.43
N CYS A 171 -17.88 -7.31 10.47
CA CYS A 171 -17.05 -7.18 11.67
C CYS A 171 -17.81 -6.55 12.85
N TYR A 172 -18.54 -5.45 12.64
CA TYR A 172 -19.32 -4.81 13.70
C TYR A 172 -20.53 -5.67 14.11
N THR A 173 -21.17 -6.36 13.16
CA THR A 173 -22.27 -7.28 13.44
C THR A 173 -21.78 -8.45 14.29
N ARG A 174 -20.60 -8.99 14.00
CA ARG A 174 -19.97 -10.03 14.81
C ARG A 174 -19.63 -9.51 16.20
N LEU A 175 -19.04 -8.33 16.33
CA LEU A 175 -18.75 -7.74 17.63
C LEU A 175 -20.01 -7.60 18.49
N MET A 176 -21.12 -7.16 17.90
CA MET A 176 -22.41 -7.07 18.58
C MET A 176 -22.92 -8.44 19.06
N SER A 177 -22.69 -9.51 18.28
CA SER A 177 -23.00 -10.88 18.71
C SER A 177 -22.13 -11.36 19.89
N LEU A 178 -20.89 -10.87 20.00
CA LEU A 178 -20.00 -11.20 21.12
C LEU A 178 -20.38 -10.44 22.41
N VAL A 179 -20.93 -9.22 22.27
CA VAL A 179 -21.43 -8.41 23.39
C VAL A 179 -22.96 -8.54 23.52
N SER A 180 -23.47 -9.77 23.41
CA SER A 180 -24.91 -10.05 23.44
C SER A 180 -25.56 -9.79 24.81
N THR A 181 -24.77 -9.69 25.89
CA THR A 181 -25.29 -9.42 27.23
C THR A 181 -24.64 -8.20 27.87
N PRO A 182 -25.36 -7.46 28.74
CA PRO A 182 -24.82 -6.27 29.41
C PRO A 182 -23.61 -6.55 30.30
N LYS A 183 -23.44 -7.81 30.75
CA LYS A 183 -22.31 -8.22 31.61
C LYS A 183 -20.98 -8.19 30.89
N GLU A 184 -20.99 -8.46 29.58
CA GLU A 184 -19.81 -8.40 28.71
C GLU A 184 -19.46 -6.96 28.31
N CYS A 185 -20.37 -6.00 28.54
CA CYS A 185 -20.14 -4.59 28.24
C CYS A 185 -19.37 -3.90 29.39
N SER A 186 -18.13 -4.34 29.59
CA SER A 186 -17.24 -3.74 30.60
C SER A 186 -16.68 -2.39 30.11
N PRO A 187 -16.33 -1.45 31.02
CA PRO A 187 -15.68 -0.19 30.64
C PRO A 187 -14.40 -0.40 29.82
N GLN A 188 -13.66 -1.48 30.09
CA GLN A 188 -12.45 -1.83 29.36
C GLN A 188 -12.74 -2.19 27.89
N ILE A 189 -13.81 -2.94 27.63
CA ILE A 189 -14.24 -3.28 26.26
C ILE A 189 -14.74 -2.04 25.53
N ALA A 190 -15.47 -1.17 26.21
CA ALA A 190 -15.94 0.10 25.65
C ALA A 190 -14.77 1.01 25.23
N GLU A 191 -13.71 1.08 26.04
CA GLU A 191 -12.51 1.84 25.70
C GLU A 191 -11.77 1.25 24.49
N MET A 192 -11.57 -0.08 24.48
CA MET A 192 -10.94 -0.78 23.34
C MET A 192 -11.73 -0.59 22.05
N PHE A 193 -13.06 -0.68 22.12
CA PHE A 193 -13.96 -0.39 21.01
C PHE A 193 -13.81 1.05 20.53
N THR A 194 -13.92 2.03 21.42
CA THR A 194 -13.84 3.45 21.08
C THR A 194 -12.52 3.77 20.36
N LYS A 195 -11.42 3.16 20.80
CA LYS A 195 -10.10 3.32 20.18
C LYS A 195 -10.02 2.69 18.80
N ALA A 196 -10.54 1.48 18.61
CA ALA A 196 -10.58 0.83 17.28
C ALA A 196 -11.50 1.60 16.31
N ASP A 197 -12.68 1.99 16.78
CA ASP A 197 -13.71 2.68 16.01
C ASP A 197 -13.26 4.10 15.59
N ALA A 198 -12.52 4.81 16.46
CA ALA A 198 -11.88 6.08 16.09
C ALA A 198 -10.89 5.93 14.94
N ARG A 199 -10.13 4.81 14.90
CA ARG A 199 -9.20 4.51 13.79
C ARG A 199 -9.95 4.18 12.51
N VAL A 200 -10.99 3.34 12.57
CA VAL A 200 -11.84 3.05 11.40
C VAL A 200 -12.41 4.33 10.82
N ARG A 201 -12.98 5.22 11.66
CA ARG A 201 -13.48 6.52 11.21
C ARG A 201 -12.40 7.38 10.56
N LYS A 202 -11.19 7.40 11.11
CA LYS A 202 -10.08 8.17 10.54
C LYS A 202 -9.62 7.60 9.19
N ILE A 203 -9.43 6.30 9.10
CA ILE A 203 -8.87 5.62 7.93
C ILE A 203 -9.86 5.60 6.75
N ILE A 204 -11.13 5.34 7.06
CA ILE A 204 -12.17 5.12 6.04
C ILE A 204 -12.95 6.41 5.80
N VAL A 205 -13.62 6.92 6.83
CA VAL A 205 -14.57 8.04 6.68
C VAL A 205 -13.84 9.35 6.41
N GLN A 206 -12.90 9.73 7.28
CA GLN A 206 -12.17 10.99 7.11
C GLN A 206 -11.29 10.98 5.85
N GLY A 207 -10.68 9.84 5.53
CA GLY A 207 -9.90 9.66 4.31
C GLY A 207 -10.73 9.96 3.06
N VAL A 208 -11.87 9.29 2.89
CA VAL A 208 -12.72 9.46 1.70
C VAL A 208 -13.41 10.83 1.66
N VAL A 209 -13.92 11.32 2.79
CA VAL A 209 -14.63 12.62 2.84
C VAL A 209 -13.71 13.79 2.51
N LYS A 210 -12.49 13.81 3.09
CA LYS A 210 -11.51 14.88 2.84
C LYS A 210 -11.13 14.95 1.36
N GLU A 211 -11.01 13.79 0.72
CA GLU A 211 -10.66 13.67 -0.69
C GLU A 211 -11.78 14.10 -1.60
N PHE A 212 -13.01 13.69 -1.30
CA PHE A 212 -14.19 14.16 -2.00
C PHE A 212 -14.29 15.70 -1.94
N GLU A 213 -14.05 16.29 -0.78
CA GLU A 213 -14.05 17.74 -0.59
C GLU A 213 -12.94 18.42 -1.43
N GLU A 214 -11.71 17.90 -1.37
CA GLU A 214 -10.56 18.46 -2.10
C GLU A 214 -10.73 18.34 -3.62
N SER A 215 -11.16 17.17 -4.13
CA SER A 215 -11.44 16.96 -5.55
C SER A 215 -12.59 17.83 -6.05
N SER A 216 -13.67 17.96 -5.26
CA SER A 216 -14.80 18.85 -5.60
C SER A 216 -14.33 20.31 -5.72
N ARG A 217 -13.51 20.77 -4.77
CA ARG A 217 -12.96 22.13 -4.77
C ARG A 217 -12.05 22.40 -5.95
N GLN A 218 -11.22 21.42 -6.33
CA GLN A 218 -10.35 21.52 -7.50
C GLN A 218 -11.14 21.51 -8.82
N GLY A 219 -12.16 20.66 -8.91
CA GLY A 219 -13.05 20.60 -10.07
C GLY A 219 -13.78 21.92 -10.29
N VAL A 220 -14.43 22.46 -9.25
CA VAL A 220 -15.12 23.77 -9.33
C VAL A 220 -14.16 24.89 -9.77
N LYS A 221 -12.93 24.94 -9.24
CA LYS A 221 -11.91 25.92 -9.67
C LYS A 221 -11.57 25.78 -11.16
N THR A 222 -11.46 24.54 -11.65
CA THR A 222 -11.10 24.24 -13.04
C THR A 222 -12.24 24.62 -13.98
N GLU A 223 -13.47 24.25 -13.65
CA GLU A 223 -14.67 24.59 -14.44
C GLU A 223 -14.87 26.12 -14.51
N VAL A 224 -14.75 26.82 -13.37
CA VAL A 224 -14.86 28.29 -13.33
C VAL A 224 -13.75 28.95 -14.15
N ALA A 225 -12.51 28.46 -14.07
CA ALA A 225 -11.40 28.96 -14.89
C ALA A 225 -11.62 28.69 -16.40
N GLY A 226 -12.20 27.55 -16.74
CA GLY A 226 -12.60 27.20 -18.11
C GLY A 226 -13.64 28.15 -18.66
N VAL A 227 -14.73 28.39 -17.91
CA VAL A 227 -15.75 29.39 -18.26
C VAL A 227 -15.13 30.78 -18.41
N GLY A 228 -14.25 31.18 -17.49
CA GLY A 228 -13.53 32.45 -17.57
C GLY A 228 -12.75 32.60 -18.88
N LYS A 229 -12.05 31.55 -19.34
CA LYS A 229 -11.36 31.57 -20.64
C LYS A 229 -12.32 31.67 -21.82
N VAL A 230 -13.45 30.98 -21.79
CA VAL A 230 -14.43 31.00 -22.90
C VAL A 230 -15.14 32.35 -22.99
N VAL A 231 -15.55 32.92 -21.85
CA VAL A 231 -16.27 34.21 -21.81
C VAL A 231 -15.33 35.38 -22.09
N LEU A 232 -14.12 35.38 -21.53
CA LEU A 232 -13.17 36.48 -21.69
C LEU A 232 -12.36 36.36 -22.99
N GLY A 233 -12.12 35.13 -23.48
CA GLY A 233 -11.47 34.87 -24.76
C GLY A 233 -12.37 35.09 -25.98
N GLY A 234 -13.70 35.09 -25.80
CA GLY A 234 -14.66 35.46 -26.85
C GLY A 234 -14.94 36.96 -26.96
N LEU A 235 -14.34 37.80 -26.10
CA LEU A 235 -14.51 39.25 -26.08
C LEU A 235 -13.31 40.03 -26.69
N MET A 236 -12.37 39.31 -27.31
CA MET A 236 -11.30 39.84 -28.17
C MET A 236 -11.46 39.32 -29.58
#